data_AF-A0A9C7ERT6-F1
#
_entry.id   AF-A0A9C7ERT6-F1
#
_cell.length_a   1.000
_cell.length_b   1.000
_cell.length_c   1.000
_cell.angle_alpha   90.00
_cell.angle_beta   90.00
_cell.angle_gamma   90.00
#
_symmetry.space_group_name_H-M   'P 1'
#
loop_
_entity.id
_entity.type
_entity.pdbx_description
1 polymer ?
#
loop_
_entity_poly.entity_id
_entity_poly.type
_entity_poly.pdbx_seq_one_letter_code
_entity_poly.pdbx_strand_id
1 'polypeptide(L)'
;MRTTIELDNESRAKLMALAAKRGLRGYSELVQEAVTEYLAKEEQREQAVQEVMELSGSLSADEAKQVEERIEATWKRWSLPTRP
;
A
#
# COMPACT_ATOMS: atom_id res chain seq x y z
N MET A 1 -8.76 -23.88 8.09
CA MET A 1 -8.90 -24.83 6.96
C MET A 1 -7.51 -25.28 6.52
N ARG A 2 -7.32 -26.54 6.11
CA ARG A 2 -6.02 -27.00 5.58
C ARG A 2 -6.03 -26.83 4.06
N THR A 3 -5.08 -26.06 3.55
CA THR A 3 -4.91 -25.79 2.12
C THR A 3 -3.51 -26.18 1.71
N THR A 4 -3.38 -26.88 0.59
CA THR A 4 -2.08 -27.15 -0.04
C THR A 4 -1.85 -26.10 -1.11
N ILE A 5 -0.69 -25.45 -1.07
CA ILE A 5 -0.25 -24.49 -2.07
C ILE A 5 1.13 -24.89 -2.57
N GLU A 6 1.48 -24.45 -3.77
CA GLU A 6 2.82 -24.63 -4.31
C GLU A 6 3.68 -23.42 -3.94
N LEU A 7 4.91 -23.70 -3.50
CA LEU A 7 5.94 -22.70 -3.24
C LEU A 7 7.24 -23.23 -3.85
N ASP A 8 8.01 -22.33 -4.46
CA ASP A 8 9.34 -22.69 -4.92
C ASP A 8 10.25 -23.05 -3.72
N ASN A 9 11.30 -23.82 -4.00
CA ASN A 9 12.20 -24.32 -2.96
C ASN A 9 12.91 -23.19 -2.20
N GLU A 10 13.20 -22.07 -2.86
CA GLU A 10 13.89 -20.92 -2.26
C GLU A 10 12.98 -20.20 -1.26
N SER A 11 11.74 -19.91 -1.65
CA SER A 11 10.71 -19.33 -0.78
C SER A 11 10.47 -20.22 0.43
N ARG A 12 10.33 -21.54 0.23
CA ARG A 12 10.18 -22.49 1.33
C ARG A 12 11.38 -22.47 2.28
N ALA A 13 12.61 -22.42 1.76
CA ALA A 13 13.82 -22.37 2.59
C ALA A 13 13.89 -21.07 3.42
N LYS A 14 13.59 -19.93 2.82
CA LYS A 14 13.53 -18.62 3.51
C LYS A 14 12.49 -18.62 4.62
N LEU A 15 11.31 -19.16 4.34
CA LEU A 15 10.22 -19.28 5.32
C LEU A 15 10.62 -20.18 6.51
N MET A 16 11.29 -21.30 6.26
CA MET A 16 11.80 -22.16 7.33
C MET A 16 12.86 -21.48 8.19
N ALA A 17 13.81 -20.78 7.56
CA ALA A 17 14.84 -20.03 8.28
C ALA A 17 14.23 -18.93 9.16
N LEU A 18 13.23 -18.21 8.64
CA LEU A 18 12.53 -17.17 9.39
C LEU A 18 11.72 -17.76 10.55
N ALA A 19 11.03 -18.88 10.32
CA ALA A 19 10.27 -19.58 11.37
C ALA A 19 11.21 -20.04 12.50
N ALA A 20 12.34 -20.65 12.17
CA ALA A 20 13.35 -21.06 13.14
C ALA A 20 13.90 -19.87 13.94
N LYS A 21 14.19 -18.75 13.27
CA LYS A 21 14.63 -17.51 13.94
C LYS A 21 13.58 -16.96 14.91
N ARG A 22 12.28 -17.13 14.61
CA ARG A 22 11.17 -16.72 15.49
C ARG A 22 10.77 -17.79 16.53
N GLY A 23 11.46 -18.93 16.60
CA GLY A 23 11.15 -20.01 17.53
C GLY A 23 9.86 -20.78 17.19
N LEU A 24 9.38 -20.69 15.95
CA LEU A 24 8.16 -21.33 15.48
C LEU A 24 8.43 -22.76 15.02
N ARG A 25 7.46 -23.65 15.22
CA ARG A 25 7.56 -25.07 14.87
C ARG A 25 7.53 -25.32 13.35
N GLY A 26 7.11 -24.33 12.56
CA GLY A 26 7.03 -24.39 11.11
C GLY A 26 6.66 -23.02 10.52
N TYR A 27 6.56 -22.91 9.19
CA TYR A 27 6.28 -21.63 8.51
C TYR A 27 4.79 -21.31 8.35
N SER A 28 3.87 -22.18 8.78
CA SER A 28 2.43 -21.98 8.54
C SER A 28 1.91 -20.67 9.14
N GLU A 29 2.38 -20.29 10.34
CA GLU A 29 2.01 -19.02 10.97
C GLU A 29 2.50 -17.82 10.17
N LEU A 30 3.71 -17.89 9.59
CA LEU A 30 4.25 -16.84 8.71
C LEU A 30 3.45 -16.71 7.42
N VAL A 31 3.02 -17.83 6.84
CA VAL A 31 2.18 -17.83 5.65
C VAL A 31 0.83 -17.18 5.97
N GLN A 32 0.23 -17.50 7.11
CA GLN A 32 -1.02 -16.88 7.53
C GLN A 32 -0.86 -15.37 7.77
N GLU A 33 0.22 -14.95 8.45
CA GLU A 33 0.56 -13.54 8.66
C GLU A 33 0.68 -12.80 7.32
N ALA A 34 1.45 -13.35 6.38
CA ALA A 34 1.66 -12.76 5.07
C ALA A 34 0.37 -12.65 4.25
N VAL A 35 -0.47 -13.70 4.26
CA VAL A 35 -1.76 -13.69 3.55
C VAL A 35 -2.70 -12.65 4.14
N THR A 36 -2.80 -12.57 5.47
CA THR A 36 -3.63 -11.57 6.15
C THR A 36 -3.17 -10.15 5.80
N GLU A 37 -1.85 -9.90 5.86
CA GLU A 37 -1.30 -8.58 5.54
C GLU A 37 -1.52 -8.21 4.07
N TYR A 38 -1.35 -9.16 3.14
CA TYR A 38 -1.59 -8.94 1.72
C TYR A 38 -3.05 -8.58 1.45
N LEU A 39 -4.00 -9.34 2.00
CA LEU A 39 -5.43 -9.09 1.79
C LEU A 39 -5.86 -7.73 2.36
N ALA A 40 -5.39 -7.37 3.56
CA ALA A 40 -5.68 -6.07 4.15
C ALA A 40 -5.13 -4.91 3.28
N LYS A 41 -3.95 -5.08 2.69
CA LYS A 41 -3.38 -4.09 1.76
C LYS A 41 -4.17 -3.97 0.47
N GLU A 42 -4.61 -5.08 -0.12
CA GLU A 42 -5.43 -5.03 -1.33
C GLU A 42 -6.80 -4.39 -1.06
N GLU A 43 -7.43 -4.68 0.07
CA GLU A 43 -8.70 -4.04 0.44
C GLU A 43 -8.53 -2.52 0.61
N GLN A 44 -7.47 -2.06 1.30
CA GLN A 44 -7.15 -0.64 1.41
C GLN A 44 -6.86 0.01 0.05
N ARG A 45 -6.16 -0.71 -0.83
CA ARG A 45 -5.85 -0.24 -2.17
C ARG A 45 -7.11 -0.07 -3.00
N GLU A 46 -8.03 -1.03 -2.96
CA GLU A 46 -9.32 -0.95 -3.65
C GLU A 46 -10.16 0.20 -3.12
N GLN A 47 -10.23 0.39 -1.79
CA GLN A 47 -10.92 1.52 -1.16
C GLN A 47 -10.33 2.86 -1.60
N ALA A 48 -9.00 3.01 -1.56
CA ALA A 48 -8.34 4.25 -1.98
C ALA A 48 -8.58 4.55 -3.47
N VAL A 49 -8.55 3.53 -4.34
CA VAL A 49 -8.88 3.70 -5.76
C VAL A 49 -10.34 4.13 -5.92
N GLN A 50 -11.26 3.51 -5.18
CA GLN A 50 -12.68 3.85 -5.25
C GLN A 50 -12.94 5.28 -4.77
N GLU A 51 -12.35 5.72 -3.66
CA GLU A 51 -12.44 7.10 -3.16
C GLU A 51 -11.92 8.10 -4.21
N VAL A 52 -10.79 7.82 -4.84
CA VAL A 52 -10.25 8.67 -5.92
C VAL A 52 -11.18 8.69 -7.13
N MET A 53 -11.79 7.56 -7.48
CA MET A 53 -12.75 7.48 -8.57
C MET A 53 -14.05 8.23 -8.26
N GLU A 54 -14.52 8.23 -7.01
CA GLU A 54 -15.67 9.01 -6.55
C GLU A 54 -15.38 10.51 -6.57
N LEU A 55 -14.13 10.91 -6.31
CA LEU A 55 -13.69 12.30 -6.45
C LEU A 55 -13.61 12.74 -7.92
N SER A 56 -13.38 11.82 -8.86
CA SER A 56 -13.30 12.12 -10.28
C SER A 56 -14.65 12.62 -10.81
N GLY A 57 -14.72 13.91 -11.16
CA GLY A 57 -15.95 14.57 -11.65
C GLY A 57 -16.82 15.19 -10.55
N SER A 58 -16.36 15.18 -9.30
CA SER A 58 -17.06 15.82 -8.16
C SER A 58 -16.94 17.36 -8.15
N LEU A 59 -15.97 17.93 -8.88
CA LEU A 59 -15.80 19.37 -9.01
C LEU A 59 -16.49 19.89 -10.27
N SER A 60 -17.25 20.98 -10.14
CA SER A 60 -17.65 21.80 -11.28
C SER A 60 -16.44 22.46 -11.95
N ALA A 61 -16.61 22.93 -13.19
CA ALA A 61 -15.53 23.58 -13.94
C ALA A 61 -14.94 24.80 -13.21
N ASP A 62 -15.79 25.58 -12.53
CA ASP A 62 -15.36 26.76 -11.78
C ASP A 62 -14.58 26.37 -10.51
N GLU A 63 -15.01 25.32 -9.82
CA GLU A 63 -14.30 24.79 -8.64
C GLU A 63 -12.96 24.18 -9.01
N ALA A 64 -12.89 23.43 -10.12
CA ALA A 64 -11.65 22.89 -10.65
C ALA A 64 -10.64 24.00 -10.96
N LYS A 65 -11.08 25.08 -11.63
CA LYS A 65 -10.25 26.24 -11.95
C LYS A 65 -9.72 26.93 -10.68
N GLN A 66 -10.55 27.11 -9.66
CA GLN A 66 -10.12 27.71 -8.39
C GLN A 66 -9.08 26.84 -7.67
N VAL A 67 -9.22 25.51 -7.73
CA VAL A 67 -8.24 24.58 -7.18
C VAL A 67 -6.91 24.68 -7.93
N GLU A 68 -6.93 24.70 -9.27
CA GLU A 68 -5.73 24.89 -10.09
C GLU A 68 -4.99 26.20 -9.76
N GLU A 69 -5.71 27.32 -9.68
CA GLU A 69 -5.13 28.63 -9.35
C GLU A 69 -4.47 28.63 -7.95
N ARG A 70 -5.09 27.95 -6.97
CA ARG A 70 -4.54 27.82 -5.61
C ARG A 70 -3.29 26.95 -5.58
N ILE A 71 -3.28 25.84 -6.32
CA ILE A 71 -2.12 24.96 -6.44
C ILE A 71 -0.96 25.73 -7.08
N GLU A 72 -1.21 26.42 -8.19
CA GLU A 72 -0.20 27.23 -8.89
C GLU A 72 0.38 28.32 -8.00
N ALA A 73 -0.47 29.05 -7.27
CA ALA A 73 -0.03 30.06 -6.32
C ALA A 73 0.84 29.48 -5.18
N THR A 74 0.56 28.24 -4.77
CA THR A 74 1.34 27.53 -3.74
C THR A 74 2.71 27.13 -4.27
N TRP A 75 2.78 26.57 -5.48
CA TRP A 75 4.06 26.24 -6.13
C TRP A 75 4.92 27.47 -6.37
N LYS A 76 4.34 28.61 -6.78
CA LYS A 76 5.06 29.87 -6.95
C LYS A 76 5.69 30.40 -5.65
N ARG A 77 5.09 30.09 -4.51
CA ARG A 77 5.59 30.49 -3.18
C ARG A 77 6.54 29.45 -2.57
N TRP A 78 6.65 28.27 -3.18
CA TRP A 78 7.52 27.22 -2.69
C TRP A 78 8.98 27.60 -2.98
N SER A 79 9.70 28.04 -1.95
CA SER A 79 11.15 28.16 -1.98
C SER A 79 11.76 26.99 -1.23
N LEU A 80 12.76 26.34 -1.81
CA LEU A 80 13.56 25.38 -1.08
C LEU A 80 14.32 26.13 0.03
N PRO A 81 14.43 25.58 1.25
CA PRO A 81 15.23 26.21 2.29
C PRO A 81 16.67 26.35 1.78
N THR A 82 17.13 27.58 1.59
CA THR A 82 18.54 27.86 1.32
C THR A 82 19.32 27.49 2.56
N ARG A 83 20.08 26.39 2.50
CA ARG A 83 20.96 25.97 3.58
C ARG A 83 22.08 27.01 3.73
N PRO A 84 22.34 27.53 4.95
CA PRO A 84 23.44 28.45 5.20
C PRO A 84 24.81 27.78 5.00
#